data_AF-A0A139AX83-F1
#
_entry.id   AF-A0A139AX83-F1
#
_cell.length_a   1.000
_cell.length_b   1.000
_cell.length_c   1.000
_cell.angle_alpha   90.00
_cell.angle_beta   90.00
_cell.angle_gamma   90.00
#
_symmetry.space_group_name_H-M   'P 1'
#
loop_
_entity.id
_entity.type
_entity.pdbx_description
1 polymer ?
#
loop_
_entity_poly.entity_id
_entity_poly.type
_entity_poly.pdbx_seq_one_letter_code
_entity_poly.pdbx_strand_id
1 'polypeptide(L)'
;MCETNVTRGNNDEVLKQYHLQTPNIHIISKWMDIGTDTSQSARNLGFKPPLIRILEDVFNKSEATLPEHTNTRPNVILLGDSLGDVEMVQERDSYCVLRIGYLNHDVDKLLPYYRDIYDVVLTGDVGFEEWVNDLISEACF
;
A
#
# COMPACT_ATOMS: atom_id res chain seq x y z
N MET A 1 13.78 -24.07 5.88
CA MET A 1 12.87 -24.40 4.75
C MET A 1 11.45 -24.40 5.31
N CYS A 2 10.76 -23.28 5.20
CA CYS A 2 9.31 -23.22 5.42
C CYS A 2 8.73 -22.54 4.18
N GLU A 3 8.53 -23.33 3.13
CA GLU A 3 7.62 -22.97 2.05
C GLU A 3 6.22 -23.02 2.66
N THR A 4 5.78 -21.86 3.16
CA THR A 4 4.36 -21.66 3.45
C THR A 4 3.71 -21.40 2.10
N ASN A 5 2.76 -22.27 1.73
CA ASN A 5 1.92 -22.11 0.56
C ASN A 5 1.14 -20.80 0.68
N VAL A 6 1.69 -19.71 0.12
CA VAL A 6 1.02 -18.40 0.05
C VAL A 6 0.07 -18.44 -1.14
N THR A 7 -1.21 -18.60 -0.84
CA THR A 7 -2.29 -18.60 -1.83
C THR A 7 -2.54 -17.17 -2.32
N ARG A 8 -2.64 -17.05 -3.66
CA ARG A 8 -2.64 -15.81 -4.47
C ARG A 8 -3.72 -14.81 -4.07
N GLY A 9 -3.44 -13.52 -4.21
CA GLY A 9 -4.39 -12.44 -3.95
C GLY A 9 -4.37 -11.42 -5.09
N ASN A 10 -5.51 -10.81 -5.41
CA ASN A 10 -5.68 -9.97 -6.62
C ASN A 10 -4.53 -8.99 -6.94
N ASN A 11 -3.90 -8.38 -5.93
CA ASN A 11 -2.82 -7.41 -6.12
C ASN A 11 -1.53 -8.03 -6.70
N ASP A 12 -1.19 -9.27 -6.34
CA ASP A 12 0.01 -9.92 -6.87
C ASP A 12 -0.19 -10.40 -8.30
N GLU A 13 -1.40 -10.81 -8.65
CA GLU A 13 -1.77 -11.24 -9.99
C GLU A 13 -1.71 -10.10 -11.00
N VAL A 14 -2.19 -8.91 -10.65
CA VAL A 14 -2.11 -7.72 -11.52
C VAL A 14 -0.65 -7.41 -11.89
N LEU A 15 0.24 -7.34 -10.89
CA LEU A 15 1.65 -7.05 -11.15
C LEU A 15 2.33 -8.12 -12.02
N LYS A 16 1.96 -9.39 -11.86
CA LYS A 16 2.45 -10.50 -12.69
C LYS A 16 1.97 -10.37 -14.14
N GLN A 17 0.69 -10.05 -14.35
CA GLN A 17 0.10 -9.90 -15.69
C GLN A 17 0.80 -8.82 -16.51
N TYR A 18 1.18 -7.72 -15.87
CA TYR A 18 1.91 -6.62 -16.51
C TYR A 18 3.43 -6.78 -16.49
N HIS A 19 3.97 -7.92 -16.02
CA HIS A 19 5.41 -8.17 -15.89
C HIS A 19 6.15 -7.15 -15.01
N LEU A 20 5.46 -6.57 -14.04
CA LEU A 20 6.01 -5.56 -13.14
C LEU A 20 6.51 -6.15 -11.82
N GLN A 21 6.34 -7.45 -11.57
CA GLN A 21 6.85 -8.08 -10.35
C GLN A 21 8.38 -8.26 -10.40
N THR A 22 9.11 -7.27 -9.92
CA THR A 22 10.57 -7.28 -9.78
C THR A 22 11.01 -7.61 -8.35
N PRO A 23 12.28 -8.00 -8.11
CA PRO A 23 12.77 -8.37 -6.77
C PRO A 23 12.69 -7.26 -5.72
N ASN A 24 12.63 -6.00 -6.16
CA ASN A 24 12.52 -4.83 -5.29
C ASN A 24 11.08 -4.48 -4.88
N ILE A 25 10.08 -5.23 -5.34
CA ILE A 25 8.68 -5.03 -4.96
C ILE A 25 8.29 -6.04 -3.87
N HIS A 26 7.80 -5.51 -2.76
CA HIS A 26 7.26 -6.29 -1.66
C HIS A 26 5.79 -5.92 -1.47
N ILE A 27 4.92 -6.93 -1.43
CA ILE A 27 3.47 -6.74 -1.28
C ILE A 27 3.09 -7.10 0.15
N ILE A 28 2.68 -6.10 0.93
CA ILE A 28 2.09 -6.29 2.25
C ILE A 28 0.61 -5.99 2.13
N SER A 29 -0.22 -7.03 2.19
CA SER A 29 -1.67 -6.92 2.04
C SER A 29 -2.37 -8.07 2.75
N LYS A 30 -3.70 -8.00 2.79
CA LYS A 30 -4.51 -9.12 3.26
C LYS A 30 -4.63 -10.17 2.17
N TRP A 31 -3.94 -11.29 2.38
CA TRP A 31 -4.00 -12.44 1.51
C TRP A 31 -5.28 -13.22 1.73
N MET A 32 -5.90 -13.67 0.64
CA MET A 32 -7.08 -14.53 0.69
C MET A 32 -6.63 -15.98 0.92
N ASP A 33 -7.09 -16.58 2.02
CA ASP A 33 -6.83 -17.99 2.32
C ASP A 33 -7.89 -18.83 1.59
N ILE A 34 -7.53 -19.34 0.41
CA ILE A 34 -8.34 -20.32 -0.29
C ILE A 34 -7.96 -21.69 0.27
N GLY A 35 -8.79 -22.19 1.19
CA GLY A 35 -8.57 -23.49 1.83
C GLY A 35 -8.38 -24.61 0.80
N THR A 36 -7.44 -25.52 1.07
CA THR A 36 -7.06 -26.62 0.16
C THR A 36 -8.00 -27.82 0.22
N ASP A 37 -9.16 -27.70 0.85
CA ASP A 37 -10.12 -28.79 0.92
C ASP A 37 -10.73 -28.99 -0.47
N THR A 38 -10.63 -30.19 -1.03
CA THR A 38 -11.19 -30.53 -2.35
C THR A 38 -12.52 -31.26 -2.22
N SER A 39 -13.02 -31.46 -1.00
CA SER A 39 -14.41 -31.83 -0.79
C SER A 39 -15.31 -30.65 -1.20
N GLN A 40 -16.48 -30.94 -1.80
CA GLN A 40 -17.37 -29.95 -2.42
C GLN A 40 -17.89 -28.83 -1.47
N SER A 41 -17.42 -28.78 -0.22
CA SER A 41 -17.62 -27.74 0.79
C SER A 41 -16.56 -26.62 0.78
N ALA A 42 -15.58 -26.61 -0.13
CA ALA A 42 -14.55 -25.58 -0.21
C ALA A 42 -14.94 -24.30 -0.99
N ARG A 43 -16.24 -23.98 -1.01
CA ARG A 43 -16.76 -22.71 -1.55
C ARG A 43 -16.87 -21.60 -0.51
N ASN A 44 -16.28 -21.77 0.67
CA ASN A 44 -16.22 -20.71 1.67
C ASN A 44 -15.03 -19.78 1.37
N LEU A 45 -15.16 -19.03 0.28
CA LEU A 45 -14.37 -17.82 0.02
C LEU A 45 -14.71 -16.81 1.12
N GLY A 46 -13.83 -16.66 2.10
CA GLY A 46 -14.06 -15.73 3.20
C GLY A 46 -12.75 -15.21 3.78
N PHE A 47 -12.69 -13.92 4.08
CA PHE A 47 -11.65 -13.36 4.92
C PHE A 47 -11.79 -13.95 6.33
N LYS A 48 -10.67 -14.36 6.97
CA LYS A 48 -10.73 -14.90 8.33
C LYS A 48 -11.37 -13.87 9.28
N PRO A 49 -12.42 -14.22 10.04
CA PRO A 49 -12.99 -13.32 11.04
C PRO A 49 -11.97 -12.98 12.15
N PRO A 50 -12.15 -11.84 12.84
CA PRO A 50 -13.35 -10.99 12.82
C PRO A 50 -13.32 -9.88 11.76
N LEU A 51 -14.48 -9.60 11.16
CA LEU A 51 -14.67 -8.50 10.18
C LEU A 51 -14.41 -7.10 10.78
N ILE A 52 -14.57 -6.94 12.10
CA ILE A 52 -14.23 -5.71 12.83
C ILE A 52 -12.75 -5.36 12.66
N ARG A 53 -11.87 -6.38 12.62
CA ARG A 53 -10.45 -6.22 12.32
C ARG A 53 -10.20 -5.76 10.89
N ILE A 54 -11.14 -5.97 9.96
CA ILE A 54 -10.99 -5.46 8.59
C ILE A 54 -11.09 -3.94 8.54
N LEU A 55 -12.04 -3.35 9.25
CA LEU A 55 -12.16 -1.91 9.36
C LEU A 55 -11.00 -1.32 10.17
N GLU A 56 -10.68 -1.92 11.33
CA GLU A 56 -9.55 -1.45 12.15
C GLU A 56 -8.22 -1.50 11.40
N ASP A 57 -7.92 -2.54 10.62
CA ASP A 57 -6.67 -2.64 9.84
C ASP A 57 -6.65 -1.73 8.59
N VAL A 58 -7.81 -1.34 8.04
CA VAL A 58 -7.86 -0.32 6.96
C VAL A 58 -7.38 1.03 7.48
N PHE A 59 -7.67 1.30 8.76
CA PHE A 59 -7.23 2.52 9.44
C PHE A 59 -5.85 2.37 10.06
N ASN A 60 -5.49 1.19 10.60
CA ASN A 60 -4.21 0.95 11.26
C ASN A 60 -3.17 0.36 10.31
N LYS A 61 -2.67 1.21 9.38
CA LYS A 61 -1.59 0.82 8.45
C LYS A 61 -0.21 0.81 9.10
N SER A 62 -0.11 1.28 10.34
CA SER A 62 1.13 1.39 11.11
C SER A 62 1.72 0.04 11.57
N GLU A 63 0.95 -1.05 11.54
CA GLU A 63 1.34 -2.37 12.04
C GLU A 63 1.98 -3.27 10.96
N ALA A 64 2.09 -2.78 9.73
CA ALA A 64 2.75 -3.49 8.64
C ALA A 64 4.26 -3.64 8.94
N THR A 65 4.71 -4.88 9.14
CA THR A 65 6.14 -5.17 9.32
C THR A 65 6.84 -5.08 7.97
N LEU A 66 7.60 -4.00 7.76
CA LEU A 66 8.44 -3.85 6.58
C LEU A 66 9.62 -4.85 6.63
N PRO A 67 10.14 -5.28 5.46
CA PRO A 67 11.32 -6.13 5.43
C PRO A 67 12.54 -5.46 6.08
N GLU A 68 13.36 -6.21 6.82
CA GLU A 68 14.49 -5.65 7.58
C GLU A 68 15.46 -4.80 6.76
N HIS A 69 15.65 -5.12 5.47
CA HIS A 69 16.51 -4.37 4.55
C HIS A 69 15.98 -2.98 4.17
N THR A 70 14.73 -2.65 4.49
CA THR A 70 14.15 -1.32 4.26
C THR A 70 14.51 -0.31 5.36
N ASN A 71 14.86 -0.78 6.56
CA ASN A 71 15.22 0.05 7.72
C ASN A 71 16.51 0.87 7.53
N THR A 72 17.24 0.67 6.43
CA THR A 72 18.49 1.38 6.12
C THR A 72 18.32 2.50 5.12
N ARG A 73 17.09 2.74 4.59
CA ARG A 73 16.83 3.78 3.60
C ARG A 73 16.43 5.09 4.30
N PRO A 74 17.25 6.15 4.24
CA PRO A 74 16.97 7.39 4.97
C PRO A 74 15.84 8.23 4.34
N ASN A 75 15.56 8.01 3.06
CA ASN A 75 14.60 8.78 2.28
C ASN A 75 13.42 7.90 1.85
N VAL A 76 12.21 8.39 2.06
CA VAL A 76 10.97 7.69 1.71
C VAL A 76 10.06 8.61 0.92
N ILE A 77 9.49 8.09 -0.17
CA ILE A 77 8.37 8.71 -0.87
C ILE A 77 7.14 7.89 -0.52
N LEU A 78 6.16 8.53 0.12
CA LEU A 78 4.87 7.96 0.45
C LEU A 78 3.84 8.45 -0.57
N LEU A 79 3.20 7.50 -1.25
CA LEU A 79 2.08 7.75 -2.18
C LEU A 79 0.83 7.15 -1.55
N GLY A 80 -0.21 7.96 -1.34
CA GLY A 80 -1.47 7.53 -0.73
C GLY A 80 -2.68 8.25 -1.31
N ASP A 81 -3.86 7.67 -1.17
CA ASP A 81 -5.12 8.25 -1.65
C ASP A 81 -6.13 8.49 -0.53
N SER A 82 -5.81 8.08 0.70
CA SER A 82 -6.64 8.21 1.90
C SER A 82 -5.91 8.93 3.03
N LEU A 83 -6.65 9.47 4.00
CA LEU A 83 -6.03 10.09 5.19
C LEU A 83 -5.22 9.08 6.03
N GLY A 84 -5.62 7.80 6.04
CA GLY A 84 -4.96 6.76 6.82
C GLY A 84 -3.66 6.25 6.19
N ASP A 85 -3.39 6.55 4.91
CA ASP A 85 -2.14 6.12 4.26
C ASP A 85 -0.90 6.76 4.86
N VAL A 86 -1.04 7.94 5.48
CA VAL A 86 0.08 8.62 6.13
C VAL A 86 0.71 7.77 7.25
N GLU A 87 -0.07 6.85 7.83
CA GLU A 87 0.39 5.93 8.88
C GLU A 87 1.23 4.76 8.35
N MET A 88 1.35 4.58 7.03
CA MET A 88 2.22 3.57 6.43
C MET A 88 3.72 3.81 6.72
N VAL A 89 4.09 5.04 7.07
CA VAL A 89 5.46 5.41 7.42
C VAL A 89 5.45 6.13 8.75
N GLN A 90 6.11 5.58 9.76
CA GLN A 90 6.27 6.26 11.03
C GLN A 90 7.54 7.12 10.98
N GLU A 91 7.55 8.25 11.71
CA GLU A 91 8.70 9.17 11.76
C GLU A 91 10.00 8.51 12.25
N ARG A 92 9.90 7.39 12.97
CA ARG A 92 11.06 6.61 13.43
C ARG A 92 11.71 5.77 12.33
N ASP A 93 11.01 5.55 11.22
CA ASP A 93 11.41 4.61 10.18
C ASP A 93 12.30 5.26 9.10
N SER A 94 12.41 6.60 9.08
CA SER A 94 13.19 7.33 8.07
C SER A 94 13.59 8.73 8.51
N TYR A 95 14.58 9.32 7.84
CA TYR A 95 15.10 10.66 8.14
C TYR A 95 14.37 11.76 7.35
N CYS A 96 13.91 11.43 6.15
CA CYS A 96 13.19 12.33 5.26
C CYS A 96 12.04 11.58 4.58
N VAL A 97 10.82 12.09 4.75
CA VAL A 97 9.60 11.55 4.12
C VAL A 97 8.97 12.64 3.27
N LEU A 98 8.77 12.36 1.98
CA LEU A 98 7.93 13.15 1.10
C LEU A 98 6.58 12.46 0.93
N ARG A 99 5.50 13.11 1.34
CA ARG A 99 4.13 12.59 1.31
C ARG A 99 3.35 13.21 0.15
N ILE A 100 2.90 12.37 -0.78
CA ILE A 100 2.10 12.77 -1.94
C ILE A 100 0.72 12.09 -1.84
N GLY A 101 -0.32 12.92 -1.75
CA GLY A 101 -1.70 12.49 -1.60
C GLY A 101 -2.50 12.66 -2.89
N TYR A 102 -3.15 11.60 -3.37
CA TYR A 102 -4.08 11.62 -4.48
C TYR A 102 -5.50 11.86 -3.97
N LEU A 103 -6.08 13.02 -4.31
CA LEU A 103 -7.42 13.43 -3.89
C LEU A 103 -8.36 13.50 -5.10
N ASN A 104 -9.02 12.37 -5.37
CA ASN A 104 -9.89 12.19 -6.55
C ASN A 104 -11.39 12.25 -6.25
N HIS A 105 -11.79 12.41 -4.98
CA HIS A 105 -13.19 12.46 -4.56
C HIS A 105 -13.41 13.55 -3.50
N ASP A 106 -14.64 14.08 -3.40
CA ASP A 106 -15.05 15.06 -2.38
C ASP A 106 -14.02 16.20 -2.13
N VAL A 107 -13.37 16.68 -3.21
CA VAL A 107 -12.19 17.56 -3.14
C VAL A 107 -12.45 18.78 -2.26
N ASP A 108 -13.57 19.48 -2.45
CA ASP A 108 -13.90 20.69 -1.68
C ASP A 108 -13.99 20.43 -0.16
N LYS A 109 -14.37 19.22 0.25
CA LYS A 109 -14.52 18.84 1.65
C LYS A 109 -13.23 18.32 2.26
N LEU A 110 -12.46 17.54 1.48
CA LEU A 110 -11.32 16.78 1.97
C LEU A 110 -9.99 17.53 1.80
N LEU A 111 -9.91 18.47 0.87
CA LEU A 111 -8.67 19.22 0.58
C LEU A 111 -8.05 19.91 1.81
N PRO A 112 -8.82 20.51 2.76
CA PRO A 112 -8.22 21.06 3.97
C PRO A 112 -7.46 20.01 4.78
N TYR A 113 -8.04 18.82 4.96
CA TYR A 113 -7.41 17.73 5.72
C TYR A 113 -6.20 17.14 4.99
N TYR A 114 -6.27 17.00 3.66
CA TYR A 114 -5.14 16.50 2.88
C TYR A 114 -3.94 17.46 2.93
N ARG A 115 -4.19 18.78 2.89
CA ARG A 115 -3.14 19.80 2.99
C ARG A 115 -2.42 19.81 4.34
N ASP A 116 -3.09 19.35 5.39
CA ASP A 116 -2.49 19.31 6.73
C ASP A 116 -1.57 18.09 6.92
N ILE A 117 -1.76 17.01 6.17
CA ILE A 117 -1.04 15.73 6.37
C ILE A 117 -0.12 15.32 5.20
N TYR A 118 -0.35 15.84 4.00
CA TYR A 118 0.46 15.58 2.81
C TYR A 118 1.26 16.82 2.43
N ASP A 119 2.51 16.61 2.00
CA ASP A 119 3.37 17.69 1.51
C ASP A 119 2.90 18.17 0.12
N VAL A 120 2.40 17.25 -0.70
CA VAL A 120 1.86 17.50 -2.04
C VAL A 120 0.50 16.83 -2.17
N VAL A 121 -0.50 17.58 -2.66
CA VAL A 121 -1.83 17.05 -2.93
C VAL A 121 -2.11 17.16 -4.43
N LEU A 122 -2.31 16.02 -5.08
CA LEU A 122 -2.66 15.90 -6.49
C LEU A 122 -4.18 15.71 -6.60
N THR A 123 -4.83 16.54 -7.40
CA THR A 123 -6.29 16.48 -7.64
C THR A 123 -6.57 16.32 -9.13
N GLY A 124 -7.70 15.71 -9.47
CA GLY A 124 -8.16 15.62 -10.86
C GLY A 124 -7.75 14.34 -11.58
N ASP A 125 -7.55 13.24 -10.84
CA ASP A 125 -7.27 11.90 -11.39
C ASP A 125 -6.05 11.85 -12.30
N VAL A 126 -4.95 12.45 -11.83
CA VAL A 126 -3.65 12.40 -12.50
C VAL A 126 -2.98 11.04 -12.31
N GLY A 127 -2.24 10.58 -13.31
CA GLY A 127 -1.45 9.36 -13.23
C GLY A 127 -0.11 9.55 -12.53
N PHE A 128 0.77 8.56 -12.67
CA PHE A 128 2.16 8.64 -12.18
C PHE A 128 3.08 9.39 -13.15
N GLU A 129 2.76 9.41 -14.43
CA GLU A 129 3.62 9.99 -15.48
C GLU A 129 3.71 11.51 -15.38
N GLU A 130 2.65 12.16 -14.92
CA GLU A 130 2.54 13.62 -14.88
C GLU A 130 3.34 14.27 -13.77
N TRP A 131 3.78 13.51 -12.75
CA TRP A 131 4.47 14.12 -11.60
C TRP A 131 5.44 13.19 -10.89
N VAL A 132 5.00 11.98 -10.54
CA VAL A 132 5.81 11.07 -9.74
C VAL A 132 7.03 10.56 -10.51
N ASN A 133 6.86 10.24 -11.80
CA ASN A 133 7.96 9.77 -12.64
C ASN A 133 9.02 10.87 -12.86
N ASP A 134 8.59 12.10 -13.09
CA ASP A 134 9.50 13.25 -13.24
C ASP A 134 10.30 13.46 -11.96
N LEU A 135 9.62 13.48 -10.80
CA LEU A 135 10.27 13.60 -9.49
C LEU A 135 11.33 12.51 -9.26
N ILE A 136 10.99 11.24 -9.55
CA ILE A 136 11.92 10.11 -9.38
C ILE A 136 13.09 10.23 -10.36
N SER A 137 12.87 10.74 -11.58
CA SER A 137 13.93 10.89 -12.57
C SER A 137 14.95 11.97 -12.20
N GLU A 138 14.52 13.03 -11.53
CA GLU A 138 15.40 14.10 -11.04
C GLU A 138 16.09 13.71 -9.73
N ALA A 139 15.43 12.91 -8.89
CA ALA A 139 15.99 12.40 -7.66
C ALA A 139 17.03 11.30 -7.96
N CYS A 140 18.32 11.67 -7.97
CA CYS A 140 19.42 10.69 -7.98
C CYS A 140 19.41 9.87 -6.67
N PHE A 141 18.78 8.69 -6.69
CA PHE A 141 18.82 7.68 -5.62
C PHE A 141 19.97 6.68 -5.81
#